data_AF-A0A957LZ28-F1
#
_entry.id   AF-A0A957LZ28-F1
#
_cell.length_a   1.000
_cell.length_b   1.000
_cell.length_c   1.000
_cell.angle_alpha   90.00
_cell.angle_beta   90.00
_cell.angle_gamma   90.00
#
_symmetry.space_group_name_H-M   'P 1'
#
loop_
_entity.id
_entity.type
_entity.pdbx_description
1 polymer ?
#
loop_
_entity_poly.entity_id
_entity_poly.type
_entity_poly.pdbx_seq_one_letter_code
_entity_poly.pdbx_strand_id
1 'polypeptide(L)'
;MNPQDGQTPIEEATYPFSEAATALDTQPHLLWRYSQRFALFLGNEVTGEHPHYSAADLETLRTVLRLQEEGRSDGQIAQTLALRQAQTEQATESDTSVYGPKAAADEAAGDASEESVLDDVIELTLNIEDDYAAIIPADADAMPQALRSVFNALADSQQTVLSNQASMREVVGVIVQDNFNLKGENRKLRERMLELERVLAEYQRREEMRKERLESRLRALEGTVGGLQQQIAQIVQLLRKRRRGWFW
;
A
#
# COMPACT_ATOMS: atom_id res chain seq x y z
N MET A 1 31.97 41.33 23.43
CA MET A 1 31.04 41.72 22.35
C MET A 1 31.03 40.58 21.35
N ASN A 2 29.82 40.15 20.99
CA ASN A 2 29.42 38.95 20.25
C ASN A 2 29.75 39.05 18.74
N PRO A 3 29.32 38.11 17.88
CA PRO A 3 30.01 36.89 17.46
C PRO A 3 30.27 36.88 15.92
N GLN A 4 30.99 35.89 15.40
CA GLN A 4 30.88 35.51 13.99
C GLN A 4 30.57 34.02 13.87
N ASP A 5 29.31 33.76 13.56
CA ASP A 5 28.73 32.70 12.74
C ASP A 5 29.48 31.37 12.66
N GLY A 6 28.95 30.43 13.44
CA GLY A 6 29.12 29.00 13.18
C GLY A 6 28.31 28.60 11.95
N GLN A 7 29.00 28.26 10.87
CA GLN A 7 28.52 27.28 9.92
C GLN A 7 29.35 26.00 10.16
N THR A 8 28.90 25.16 11.10
CA THR A 8 29.14 23.73 10.94
C THR A 8 28.38 23.31 9.68
N PRO A 9 28.98 22.58 8.73
CA PRO A 9 28.19 21.81 7.78
C PRO A 9 27.20 21.02 8.62
N ILE A 10 25.91 21.10 8.28
CA ILE A 10 24.89 20.30 8.95
C ILE A 10 25.21 18.86 8.51
N GLU A 11 26.09 18.18 9.26
CA GLU A 11 26.22 16.74 9.18
C GLU A 11 24.82 16.24 9.52
N GLU A 12 24.09 15.77 8.51
CA GLU A 12 22.84 15.06 8.72
C GLU A 12 23.15 13.99 9.76
N ALA A 13 22.51 14.09 10.93
CA ALA A 13 22.75 13.17 12.02
C ALA A 13 22.32 11.78 11.55
N THR A 14 23.30 10.99 11.11
CA THR A 14 23.11 9.65 10.60
C THR A 14 23.11 8.68 11.77
N TYR A 15 22.01 7.95 11.94
CA TYR A 15 21.82 7.02 13.04
C TYR A 15 22.18 5.60 12.59
N PRO A 16 23.08 4.89 13.29
CA PRO A 16 23.33 3.48 13.01
C PRO A 16 22.10 2.64 13.37
N PHE A 17 21.95 1.49 12.72
CA PHE A 17 20.81 0.57 12.89
C PHE A 17 20.37 0.30 14.33
N SER A 18 21.31 0.14 15.26
CA SER A 18 21.00 -0.10 16.68
C SER A 18 20.38 1.13 17.37
N GLU A 19 20.83 2.32 17.01
CA GLU A 19 20.30 3.58 17.54
C GLU A 19 18.95 3.91 16.92
N ALA A 20 18.80 3.67 15.61
CA ALA A 20 17.53 3.77 14.90
C ALA A 20 16.43 2.87 15.50
N ALA A 21 16.76 1.61 15.84
CA ALA A 21 15.82 0.69 16.49
C ALA A 21 15.40 1.20 17.88
N THR A 22 16.32 1.79 18.63
CA THR A 22 16.05 2.38 19.94
C THR A 22 15.20 3.65 19.82
N ALA A 23 15.47 4.49 18.81
CA ALA A 23 14.75 5.73 18.54
C ALA A 23 13.32 5.52 18.02
N LEU A 24 13.02 4.32 17.51
CA LEU A 24 11.72 3.89 16.97
C LEU A 24 10.96 2.94 17.91
N ASP A 25 11.52 2.62 19.08
CA ASP A 25 10.98 1.64 20.05
C ASP A 25 10.52 0.33 19.38
N THR A 26 11.30 -0.15 18.41
CA THR A 26 10.92 -1.27 17.53
C THR A 26 11.97 -2.37 17.57
N GLN A 27 11.52 -3.62 17.39
CA GLN A 27 12.41 -4.77 17.36
C GLN A 27 13.33 -4.71 16.14
N PRO A 28 14.65 -4.98 16.28
CA PRO A 28 15.62 -4.83 15.20
C PRO A 28 15.24 -5.57 13.90
N HIS A 29 14.66 -6.77 14.00
CA HIS A 29 14.25 -7.53 12.81
C HIS A 29 13.02 -6.93 12.09
N LEU A 30 12.15 -6.22 12.80
CA LEU A 30 11.01 -5.52 12.19
C LEU A 30 11.50 -4.27 11.46
N LEU A 31 12.46 -3.54 12.05
CA LEU A 31 13.12 -2.41 11.41
C LEU A 31 13.78 -2.83 10.10
N TRP A 32 14.51 -3.94 10.11
CA TRP A 32 15.14 -4.50 8.90
C TRP A 32 14.10 -4.91 7.84
N ARG A 33 12.99 -5.51 8.27
CA ARG A 33 11.90 -5.87 7.35
C ARG A 33 11.25 -4.63 6.74
N TYR A 34 11.06 -3.56 7.50
CA TYR A 34 10.50 -2.31 6.98
C TYR A 34 11.49 -1.57 6.10
N SER A 35 12.78 -1.57 6.44
CA SER A 35 13.81 -0.95 5.61
C SER A 35 13.93 -1.62 4.24
N GLN A 36 13.81 -2.95 4.17
CA GLN A 36 13.75 -3.66 2.89
C GLN A 36 12.45 -3.38 2.11
N ARG A 37 11.30 -3.34 2.80
CA ARG A 37 9.99 -3.22 2.14
C ARG A 37 9.67 -1.80 1.67
N PHE A 38 10.21 -0.80 2.34
CA PHE A 38 10.04 0.62 2.01
C PHE A 38 11.36 1.27 1.58
N ALA A 39 12.31 0.49 1.09
CA ALA A 39 13.62 0.95 0.61
C ALA A 39 13.51 2.11 -0.40
N LEU A 40 12.47 2.10 -1.24
CA LEU A 40 12.18 3.16 -2.22
C LEU A 40 11.86 4.53 -1.61
N PHE A 41 11.48 4.56 -0.33
CA PHE A 41 11.11 5.79 0.40
C PHE A 41 12.17 6.20 1.42
N LEU A 42 13.29 5.48 1.47
CA LEU A 42 14.39 5.68 2.42
C LEU A 42 15.65 6.07 1.63
N GLY A 43 16.58 6.74 2.29
CA GLY A 43 17.87 7.11 1.70
C GLY A 43 18.69 5.89 1.27
N ASN A 44 19.54 6.07 0.26
CA ASN A 44 20.41 5.02 -0.31
C ASN A 44 21.39 4.41 0.72
N GLU A 45 21.61 5.08 1.85
CA GLU A 45 22.50 4.62 2.94
C GLU A 45 21.89 3.50 3.80
N VAL A 46 20.61 3.19 3.59
CA VAL A 46 19.84 2.20 4.38
C VAL A 46 19.95 0.77 3.82
N THR A 47 20.40 0.59 2.57
CA THR A 47 20.46 -0.73 1.90
C THR A 47 21.82 -1.42 1.96
N GLY A 48 22.84 -0.76 2.53
CA GLY A 48 24.20 -1.29 2.66
C GLY A 48 24.41 -2.30 3.80
N GLU A 49 25.63 -2.85 3.88
CA GLU A 49 26.08 -3.80 4.91
C GLU A 49 26.02 -3.22 6.34
N HIS A 50 26.11 -1.89 6.45
CA HIS A 50 25.85 -1.13 7.65
C HIS A 50 24.76 -0.09 7.38
N PRO A 51 23.49 -0.39 7.70
CA PRO A 51 22.39 0.52 7.44
C PRO A 51 22.46 1.73 8.37
N HIS A 52 22.44 2.89 7.72
CA HIS A 52 22.54 4.20 8.32
C HIS A 52 21.27 4.98 7.95
N TYR A 53 20.61 5.55 8.96
CA TYR A 53 19.31 6.20 8.79
C TYR A 53 19.47 7.71 9.01
N SER A 54 19.05 8.51 8.04
CA SER A 54 18.92 9.95 8.24
C SER A 54 17.72 10.26 9.16
N ALA A 55 17.67 11.46 9.73
CA ALA A 55 16.51 11.95 10.47
C ALA A 55 15.21 11.87 9.63
N ALA A 56 15.30 12.12 8.32
CA ALA A 56 14.17 11.99 7.39
C ALA A 56 13.68 10.53 7.23
N ASP A 57 14.61 9.58 7.24
CA ASP A 57 14.30 8.14 7.16
C ASP A 57 13.59 7.66 8.42
N LEU A 58 14.05 8.11 9.59
CA LEU A 58 13.40 7.80 10.86
C LEU A 58 11.98 8.36 10.93
N GLU A 59 11.74 9.58 10.44
CA GLU A 59 10.38 10.12 10.37
C GLU A 59 9.48 9.32 9.42
N THR A 60 10.01 8.91 8.27
CA THR A 60 9.31 8.06 7.32
C THR A 60 8.95 6.72 7.96
N LEU A 61 9.88 6.07 8.65
CA LEU A 61 9.66 4.82 9.36
C LEU A 61 8.67 4.97 10.54
N ARG A 62 8.69 6.08 11.28
CA ARG A 62 7.65 6.37 12.30
C ARG A 62 6.26 6.45 11.70
N THR A 63 6.15 7.05 10.52
CA THR A 63 4.86 7.16 9.84
C THR A 63 4.37 5.82 9.31
N VAL A 64 5.27 4.99 8.79
CA VAL A 64 4.98 3.59 8.41
C VAL A 64 4.45 2.81 9.61
N LEU A 65 5.16 2.86 10.74
CA LEU A 65 4.76 2.16 11.96
C LEU A 65 3.36 2.58 12.42
N ARG A 66 3.09 3.88 12.47
CA ARG A 66 1.77 4.41 12.83
C ARG A 66 0.66 3.95 11.87
N LEU A 67 0.89 4.02 10.56
CA LEU A 67 -0.13 3.62 9.58
C LEU A 67 -0.40 2.10 9.63
N GLN A 68 0.60 1.32 10.05
CA GLN A 68 0.43 -0.10 10.25
C GLN A 68 -0.34 -0.43 11.54
N GLU A 69 -0.15 0.33 12.62
CA GLU A 69 -0.99 0.25 13.83
C GLU A 69 -2.46 0.58 13.52
N GLU A 70 -2.71 1.49 12.57
CA GLU A 70 -4.04 1.79 12.05
C GLU A 70 -4.64 0.65 11.18
N GLY A 71 -3.91 -0.45 10.98
CA GLY A 71 -4.35 -1.63 10.23
C GLY A 71 -4.32 -1.45 8.71
N ARG A 72 -3.58 -0.46 8.19
CA ARG A 72 -3.49 -0.24 6.74
C ARG A 72 -2.62 -1.30 6.08
N SER A 73 -3.00 -1.67 4.85
CA SER A 73 -2.21 -2.57 4.03
C SER A 73 -0.94 -1.88 3.51
N ASP A 74 0.07 -2.69 3.23
CA ASP A 74 1.37 -2.25 2.74
C ASP A 74 1.30 -1.37 1.49
N GLY A 75 0.38 -1.68 0.56
CA GLY A 75 0.15 -0.87 -0.65
C GLY A 75 -0.49 0.48 -0.35
N GLN A 76 -1.36 0.57 0.65
CA GLN A 76 -1.96 1.85 1.07
C GLN A 76 -0.93 2.73 1.80
N ILE A 77 -0.02 2.12 2.55
CA ILE A 77 1.10 2.83 3.19
C ILE A 77 2.00 3.42 2.12
N ALA A 78 2.43 2.62 1.13
CA ALA A 78 3.25 3.09 0.01
C ALA A 78 2.59 4.24 -0.79
N GLN A 79 1.28 4.14 -1.06
CA GLN A 79 0.54 5.22 -1.73
C GLN A 79 0.50 6.51 -0.88
N THR A 80 0.36 6.39 0.43
CA THR A 80 0.34 7.55 1.35
C THR A 80 1.71 8.21 1.41
N LEU A 81 2.79 7.42 1.42
CA LEU A 81 4.16 7.93 1.38
C LEU A 81 4.50 8.58 0.04
N ALA A 82 4.10 7.99 -1.09
CA ALA A 82 4.30 8.57 -2.41
C ALA A 82 3.57 9.91 -2.58
N LEU A 83 2.32 10.00 -2.09
CA LEU A 83 1.57 11.26 -2.07
C LEU A 83 2.24 12.32 -1.21
N ARG A 84 2.88 11.92 -0.10
CA ARG A 84 3.59 12.84 0.80
C ARG A 84 4.90 13.33 0.19
N GLN A 85 5.67 12.46 -0.46
CA GLN A 85 6.88 12.84 -1.19
C GLN A 85 6.57 13.83 -2.32
N ALA A 86 5.52 13.57 -3.12
CA ALA A 86 5.08 14.49 -4.16
C ALA A 86 4.64 15.87 -3.61
N GLN A 87 4.13 15.93 -2.38
CA GLN A 87 3.80 17.19 -1.71
C GLN A 87 5.04 17.92 -1.17
N THR A 88 6.06 17.18 -0.72
CA THR A 88 7.35 17.75 -0.30
C THR A 88 8.11 18.35 -1.49
N GLU A 89 8.08 17.69 -2.65
CA GLU A 89 8.67 18.21 -3.90
C GLU A 89 7.98 19.50 -4.39
N GLN A 90 6.65 19.58 -4.27
CA GLN A 90 5.89 20.81 -4.58
C GLN A 90 6.16 21.96 -3.60
N ALA A 91 6.54 21.66 -2.35
CA ALA A 91 6.91 22.67 -1.37
C ALA A 91 8.30 23.26 -1.66
N THR A 92 9.23 22.46 -2.19
CA THR A 92 10.58 22.92 -2.57
C THR A 92 10.63 23.75 -3.85
N GLU A 93 9.64 23.64 -4.74
CA GLU A 93 9.55 24.49 -5.95
C GLU A 93 8.92 25.89 -5.69
N SER A 94 8.37 26.13 -4.50
CA SER A 94 7.69 27.39 -4.18
C SER A 94 8.59 28.53 -3.68
N ASP A 95 9.91 28.30 -3.53
CA ASP A 95 10.86 29.32 -3.00
C ASP A 95 12.04 29.66 -3.94
N THR A 96 11.96 29.31 -5.22
CA THR A 96 12.87 29.83 -6.26
C THR A 96 12.10 30.44 -7.43
N SER A 97 11.31 31.48 -7.12
CA SER A 97 10.73 32.38 -8.12
C SER A 97 11.68 33.56 -8.43
N VAL A 98 12.74 33.32 -9.21
CA VAL A 98 13.39 34.36 -10.04
C VAL A 98 13.99 33.71 -11.31
N TYR A 99 13.15 33.38 -12.29
CA TYR A 99 13.32 33.75 -13.71
C TYR A 99 12.20 33.12 -14.53
N GLY A 100 11.31 33.98 -15.05
CA GLY A 100 10.33 33.62 -16.06
C GLY A 100 10.95 33.41 -17.45
N PRO A 101 10.13 33.10 -18.46
CA PRO A 101 10.27 31.87 -19.23
C PRO A 101 10.77 32.12 -20.65
N LYS A 102 11.36 31.09 -21.27
CA LYS A 102 11.49 31.04 -22.74
C LYS A 102 10.95 29.72 -23.26
N ALA A 103 9.80 29.84 -23.90
CA ALA A 103 9.13 28.81 -24.68
C ALA A 103 9.94 28.44 -25.93
N ALA A 104 9.95 27.14 -26.25
CA ALA A 104 9.81 26.51 -27.56
C ALA A 104 9.94 24.99 -27.31
N ALA A 105 8.83 24.25 -27.28
CA ALA A 105 8.28 23.55 -28.44
C ALA A 105 9.26 22.50 -29.01
N ASP A 106 9.07 21.22 -28.68
CA ASP A 106 8.74 20.20 -29.69
C ASP A 106 8.36 18.83 -29.10
N GLU A 107 7.40 18.22 -29.80
CA GLU A 107 7.16 16.79 -30.06
C GLU A 107 6.92 15.74 -28.95
N ALA A 108 5.64 15.41 -28.79
CA ALA A 108 5.00 14.11 -29.09
C ALA A 108 5.73 12.76 -28.84
N ALA A 109 5.19 12.02 -27.86
CA ALA A 109 4.65 10.64 -27.92
C ALA A 109 5.39 9.48 -28.65
N GLY A 110 5.60 8.39 -27.89
CA GLY A 110 5.93 7.03 -28.33
C GLY A 110 7.28 6.59 -27.75
N ASP A 111 7.54 5.41 -27.22
CA ASP A 111 6.86 4.13 -27.10
C ASP A 111 7.67 3.34 -26.03
N ALA A 112 7.10 2.27 -25.50
CA ALA A 112 7.68 1.40 -24.50
C ALA A 112 9.04 0.78 -24.90
N SER A 113 9.82 0.37 -23.90
CA SER A 113 10.39 -1.00 -23.73
C SER A 113 11.86 -1.01 -23.24
N GLU A 114 12.08 -1.74 -22.13
CA GLU A 114 13.19 -2.71 -21.97
C GLU A 114 14.62 -2.29 -21.58
N GLU A 115 14.90 -1.08 -21.09
CA GLU A 115 16.30 -0.67 -20.81
C GLU A 115 16.68 -0.57 -19.31
N SER A 116 16.41 -1.60 -18.51
CA SER A 116 16.81 -1.61 -17.08
C SER A 116 17.28 -2.96 -16.55
N VAL A 117 17.41 -3.99 -17.40
CA VAL A 117 18.02 -5.27 -17.00
C VAL A 117 19.50 -5.33 -17.38
N LEU A 118 19.95 -4.44 -18.28
CA LEU A 118 21.35 -4.35 -18.71
C LEU A 118 22.21 -3.55 -17.72
N ASP A 119 21.64 -2.62 -16.96
CA ASP A 119 22.40 -1.79 -16.00
C ASP A 119 22.87 -2.62 -14.78
N ASP A 120 22.03 -3.52 -14.27
CA ASP A 120 22.38 -4.45 -13.18
C ASP A 120 23.44 -5.50 -13.60
N VAL A 121 23.48 -5.89 -14.88
CA VAL A 121 24.50 -6.82 -15.41
C VAL A 121 25.81 -6.09 -15.65
N ILE A 122 25.74 -4.82 -16.06
CA ILE A 122 26.91 -3.97 -16.26
C ILE A 122 27.56 -3.63 -14.90
N GLU A 123 26.78 -3.34 -13.86
CA GLU A 123 27.32 -3.04 -12.52
C GLU A 123 27.99 -4.25 -11.85
N LEU A 124 27.51 -5.48 -12.11
CA LEU A 124 28.18 -6.71 -11.66
C LEU A 124 29.49 -6.99 -12.44
N THR A 125 29.62 -6.49 -13.67
CA THR A 125 30.85 -6.58 -14.47
C THR A 125 31.86 -5.45 -14.21
N LEU A 126 31.42 -4.30 -13.69
CA LEU A 126 32.28 -3.15 -13.40
C LEU A 126 32.89 -3.19 -11.99
N ASN A 127 32.31 -3.94 -11.05
CA ASN A 127 32.92 -4.19 -9.74
C ASN A 127 34.09 -5.19 -9.76
N ILE A 128 34.53 -5.63 -10.94
CA ILE A 128 35.74 -6.46 -11.05
C ILE A 128 36.98 -5.59 -11.30
N GLU A 129 36.85 -4.30 -11.63
CA GLU A 129 37.95 -3.47 -12.12
C GLU A 129 39.00 -3.04 -11.09
N ASP A 130 38.74 -3.16 -9.78
CA ASP A 130 39.70 -2.70 -8.74
C ASP A 130 40.60 -3.79 -8.14
N ASP A 131 40.44 -5.07 -8.50
CA ASP A 131 41.22 -6.17 -7.88
C ASP A 131 42.15 -6.93 -8.85
N TYR A 132 42.33 -6.44 -10.07
CA TYR A 132 43.20 -7.09 -11.07
C TYR A 132 44.69 -6.72 -10.96
N ALA A 133 45.03 -5.63 -10.26
CA ALA A 133 46.42 -5.20 -10.11
C ALA A 133 47.22 -6.07 -9.13
N ALA A 134 46.56 -6.85 -8.27
CA ALA A 134 47.20 -7.72 -7.28
C ALA A 134 47.37 -9.19 -7.73
N ILE A 135 46.83 -9.58 -8.91
CA ILE A 135 46.77 -10.98 -9.35
C ILE A 135 47.70 -11.27 -10.55
N ILE A 136 48.60 -10.35 -10.92
CA ILE A 136 49.68 -10.66 -11.88
C ILE A 136 50.94 -11.02 -11.10
N PRO A 137 51.20 -12.30 -10.80
CA PRO A 137 52.48 -12.71 -10.25
C PRO A 137 53.55 -12.46 -11.30
N ALA A 138 54.64 -11.81 -10.90
CA ALA A 138 55.80 -11.54 -11.75
C ALA A 138 56.58 -12.80 -12.20
N ASP A 139 56.02 -14.00 -12.02
CA ASP A 139 56.61 -15.31 -12.28
C ASP A 139 55.77 -16.11 -13.29
N ALA A 140 56.41 -16.58 -14.35
CA ALA A 140 55.77 -17.34 -15.45
C ALA A 140 55.14 -18.66 -14.99
N ASP A 141 55.57 -19.21 -13.85
CA ASP A 141 55.04 -20.45 -13.25
C ASP A 141 53.78 -20.24 -12.39
N ALA A 142 53.42 -18.99 -12.08
CA ALA A 142 52.27 -18.66 -11.23
C ALA A 142 50.99 -18.30 -12.01
N MET A 143 51.11 -17.94 -13.30
CA MET A 143 49.97 -17.76 -14.21
C MET A 143 49.06 -19.00 -14.33
N PRO A 144 49.59 -20.23 -14.48
CA PRO A 144 48.76 -21.44 -14.50
C PRO A 144 47.99 -21.66 -13.19
N GLN A 145 48.52 -21.21 -12.06
CA GLN A 145 47.89 -21.33 -10.75
C GLN A 145 46.79 -20.28 -10.55
N ALA A 146 47.04 -19.04 -10.98
CA ALA A 146 46.04 -17.97 -10.96
C ALA A 146 44.84 -18.29 -11.88
N LEU A 147 45.08 -18.84 -13.08
CA LEU A 147 43.99 -19.31 -13.94
C LEU A 147 43.22 -20.45 -13.28
N ARG A 148 43.90 -21.35 -12.57
CA ARG A 148 43.26 -22.46 -11.86
C ARG A 148 42.40 -21.98 -10.69
N SER A 149 42.79 -20.93 -9.97
CA SER A 149 41.93 -20.33 -8.93
C SER A 149 40.72 -19.62 -9.53
N VAL A 150 40.87 -18.91 -10.66
CA VAL A 150 39.73 -18.30 -11.37
C VAL A 150 38.78 -19.36 -11.91
N PHE A 151 39.27 -20.47 -12.48
CA PHE A 151 38.42 -21.58 -12.91
C PHE A 151 37.69 -22.26 -11.76
N ASN A 152 38.36 -22.44 -10.62
CA ASN A 152 37.73 -23.01 -9.44
C ASN A 152 36.68 -22.04 -8.87
N ALA A 153 36.98 -20.74 -8.77
CA ALA A 153 36.03 -19.72 -8.33
C ALA A 153 34.83 -19.59 -9.28
N LEU A 154 35.06 -19.71 -10.60
CA LEU A 154 33.99 -19.74 -11.60
C LEU A 154 33.14 -21.02 -11.48
N ALA A 155 33.76 -22.17 -11.22
CA ALA A 155 33.04 -23.41 -10.97
C ALA A 155 32.21 -23.35 -9.67
N ASP A 156 32.76 -22.77 -8.61
CA ASP A 156 32.07 -22.56 -7.33
C ASP A 156 30.91 -21.54 -7.48
N SER A 157 31.13 -20.49 -8.28
CA SER A 157 30.08 -19.52 -8.64
C SER A 157 28.96 -20.18 -9.46
N GLN A 158 29.29 -20.97 -10.47
CA GLN A 158 28.29 -21.71 -11.26
C GLN A 158 27.53 -22.74 -10.42
N GLN A 159 28.21 -23.44 -9.51
CA GLN A 159 27.57 -24.37 -8.59
C GLN A 159 26.59 -23.63 -7.67
N THR A 160 26.95 -22.43 -7.22
CA THR A 160 26.10 -21.57 -6.40
C THR A 160 24.89 -21.06 -7.19
N VAL A 161 25.09 -20.60 -8.44
CA VAL A 161 24.01 -20.12 -9.31
C VAL A 161 23.01 -21.24 -9.62
N LEU A 162 23.48 -22.45 -9.93
CA LEU A 162 22.60 -23.60 -10.17
C LEU A 162 21.83 -24.02 -8.92
N SER A 163 22.49 -23.98 -7.75
CA SER A 163 21.84 -24.20 -6.46
C SER A 163 20.75 -23.15 -6.20
N ASN A 164 21.03 -21.88 -6.49
CA ASN A 164 20.07 -20.80 -6.32
C ASN A 164 18.90 -20.88 -7.32
N GLN A 165 19.15 -21.30 -8.56
CA GLN A 165 18.08 -21.53 -9.55
C GLN A 165 17.20 -22.71 -9.18
N ALA A 166 17.79 -23.79 -8.64
CA ALA A 166 17.04 -24.93 -8.13
C ALA A 166 16.14 -24.52 -6.95
N SER A 167 16.70 -23.77 -6.00
CA SER A 167 15.96 -23.20 -4.87
C SER A 167 14.86 -22.23 -5.31
N MET A 168 15.15 -21.31 -6.24
CA MET A 168 14.18 -20.35 -6.75
C MET A 168 13.04 -21.05 -7.51
N ARG A 169 13.34 -22.12 -8.24
CA ARG A 169 12.31 -22.94 -8.89
C ARG A 169 11.40 -23.63 -7.88
N GLU A 170 11.95 -24.12 -6.77
CA GLU A 170 11.18 -24.71 -5.68
C GLU A 170 10.25 -23.67 -5.04
N VAL A 171 10.79 -22.51 -4.67
CA VAL A 171 10.02 -21.40 -4.09
C VAL A 171 8.94 -20.89 -5.04
N VAL A 172 9.28 -20.67 -6.32
CA VAL A 172 8.30 -20.29 -7.36
C VAL A 172 7.23 -21.37 -7.52
N GLY A 173 7.59 -22.66 -7.42
CA GLY A 173 6.64 -23.76 -7.43
C GLY A 173 5.61 -23.66 -6.31
N VAL A 174 6.07 -23.44 -5.07
CA VAL A 174 5.20 -23.25 -3.91
C VAL A 174 4.33 -22.00 -4.07
N ILE A 175 4.91 -20.86 -4.48
CA ILE A 175 4.16 -19.62 -4.67
C ILE A 175 3.09 -19.78 -5.76
N VAL A 176 3.41 -20.43 -6.88
CA VAL A 176 2.44 -20.69 -7.94
C VAL A 176 1.33 -21.61 -7.44
N GLN A 177 1.68 -22.66 -6.70
CA GLN A 177 0.71 -23.56 -6.07
C GLN A 177 -0.23 -22.79 -5.12
N ASP A 178 0.33 -21.97 -4.24
CA ASP A 178 -0.44 -21.14 -3.31
C ASP A 178 -1.32 -20.14 -4.06
N ASN A 179 -0.81 -19.54 -5.14
CA ASN A 179 -1.59 -18.64 -5.98
C ASN A 179 -2.79 -19.35 -6.62
N PHE A 180 -2.61 -20.58 -7.10
CA PHE A 180 -3.71 -21.38 -7.62
C PHE A 180 -4.72 -21.73 -6.52
N ASN A 181 -4.24 -22.11 -5.33
CA ASN A 181 -5.12 -22.39 -4.20
C ASN A 181 -5.93 -21.15 -3.80
N LEU A 182 -5.27 -20.01 -3.64
CA LEU A 182 -5.89 -18.72 -3.33
C LEU A 182 -6.86 -18.27 -4.41
N LYS A 183 -6.57 -18.51 -5.70
CA LYS A 183 -7.53 -18.25 -6.79
C LYS A 183 -8.77 -19.13 -6.66
N GLY A 184 -8.60 -20.39 -6.25
CA GLY A 184 -9.70 -21.31 -5.96
C GLY A 184 -10.57 -20.82 -4.81
N GLU A 185 -9.96 -20.43 -3.70
CA GLU A 185 -10.67 -19.87 -2.53
C GLU A 185 -11.37 -18.55 -2.86
N ASN A 186 -10.70 -17.64 -3.57
CA ASN A 186 -11.32 -16.39 -4.03
C ASN A 186 -12.54 -16.63 -4.93
N ARG A 187 -12.50 -17.66 -5.79
CA ARG A 187 -13.68 -18.04 -6.58
C ARG A 187 -14.82 -18.51 -5.67
N LYS A 188 -14.53 -19.36 -4.67
CA LYS A 188 -15.53 -19.82 -3.68
C LYS A 188 -16.10 -18.66 -2.87
N LEU A 189 -15.28 -17.69 -2.49
CA LEU A 189 -15.73 -16.50 -1.75
C LEU A 189 -16.67 -15.64 -2.61
N ARG A 190 -16.32 -15.40 -3.88
CA ARG A 190 -17.21 -14.69 -4.81
C ARG A 190 -18.55 -15.40 -4.97
N GLU A 191 -18.55 -16.72 -5.08
CA GLU A 191 -19.79 -17.50 -5.18
C GLU A 191 -20.66 -17.37 -3.92
N ARG A 192 -20.06 -17.51 -2.73
CA ARG A 192 -20.77 -17.32 -1.45
C ARG A 192 -21.29 -15.91 -1.27
N MET A 193 -20.53 -14.91 -1.70
CA MET A 193 -20.95 -13.51 -1.64
C MET A 193 -22.16 -13.27 -2.54
N LEU A 194 -22.13 -13.76 -3.79
CA LEU A 194 -23.27 -13.66 -4.70
C LEU A 194 -24.50 -14.39 -4.14
N GLU A 195 -24.32 -15.55 -3.50
CA GLU A 195 -25.40 -16.26 -2.83
C GLU A 195 -25.98 -15.45 -1.66
N LEU A 196 -25.13 -14.84 -0.83
CA LEU A 196 -25.57 -13.96 0.26
C LEU A 196 -26.30 -12.72 -0.25
N GLU A 197 -25.78 -12.06 -1.28
CA GLU A 197 -26.45 -10.92 -1.94
C GLU A 197 -27.84 -11.32 -2.45
N ARG A 198 -27.94 -12.51 -3.06
CA ARG A 198 -29.22 -13.06 -3.50
C ARG A 198 -30.16 -13.31 -2.33
N VAL A 199 -29.69 -13.94 -1.25
CA VAL A 199 -30.51 -14.22 -0.06
C VAL A 199 -30.97 -12.92 0.60
N LEU A 200 -30.12 -11.89 0.67
CA LEU A 200 -30.47 -10.57 1.19
C LEU A 200 -31.54 -9.89 0.32
N ALA A 201 -31.40 -9.92 -1.01
CA ALA A 201 -32.40 -9.39 -1.92
C ALA A 201 -33.75 -10.12 -1.80
N GLU A 202 -33.72 -11.46 -1.67
CA GLU A 202 -34.92 -12.26 -1.45
C GLU A 202 -35.56 -11.96 -0.08
N TYR A 203 -34.75 -11.74 0.96
CA TYR A 203 -35.23 -11.37 2.29
C TYR A 203 -35.91 -10.00 2.27
N GLN A 204 -35.26 -8.99 1.69
CA GLN A 204 -35.81 -7.64 1.54
C GLN A 204 -37.14 -7.67 0.79
N ARG A 205 -37.23 -8.40 -0.32
CA ARG A 205 -38.48 -8.55 -1.08
C ARG A 205 -39.59 -9.21 -0.26
N ARG A 206 -39.28 -10.23 0.54
CA ARG A 206 -40.26 -10.87 1.43
C ARG A 206 -40.72 -9.94 2.55
N GLU A 207 -39.81 -9.11 3.05
CA GLU A 207 -40.09 -8.13 4.10
C GLU A 207 -41.00 -7.03 3.58
N GLU A 208 -40.72 -6.47 2.40
CA GLU A 208 -41.61 -5.54 1.69
C GLU A 208 -43.01 -6.13 1.49
N MET A 209 -43.12 -7.36 0.99
CA MET A 209 -44.42 -8.04 0.84
C MET A 209 -45.17 -8.23 2.17
N ARG A 210 -44.45 -8.51 3.28
CA ARG A 210 -45.07 -8.61 4.61
C ARG A 210 -45.54 -7.24 5.09
N LYS A 211 -44.74 -6.20 4.88
CA LYS A 211 -45.05 -4.82 5.23
C LYS A 211 -46.28 -4.32 4.47
N GLU A 212 -46.34 -4.50 3.15
CA GLU A 212 -47.51 -4.15 2.33
C GLU A 212 -48.80 -4.82 2.82
N ARG A 213 -48.72 -6.10 3.24
CA ARG A 213 -49.87 -6.81 3.81
C ARG A 213 -50.32 -6.19 5.14
N LEU A 214 -49.39 -5.80 6.00
CA LEU A 214 -49.71 -5.15 7.27
C LEU A 214 -50.28 -3.75 7.05
N GLU A 215 -49.69 -2.97 6.16
CA GLU A 215 -50.18 -1.64 5.79
C GLU A 215 -51.57 -1.71 5.16
N SER A 216 -51.82 -2.69 4.31
CA SER A 216 -53.15 -2.91 3.72
C SER A 216 -54.20 -3.22 4.79
N ARG A 217 -53.86 -4.06 5.78
CA ARG A 217 -54.73 -4.37 6.92
C ARG A 217 -54.96 -3.15 7.80
N LEU A 218 -53.92 -2.36 8.04
CA LEU A 218 -54.00 -1.14 8.85
C LEU A 218 -54.89 -0.09 8.16
N ARG A 219 -54.71 0.14 6.86
CA ARG A 219 -55.60 1.02 6.07
C ARG A 219 -57.05 0.54 6.08
N ALA A 220 -57.29 -0.77 6.01
CA ALA A 220 -58.65 -1.32 6.12
C ALA A 220 -59.25 -1.04 7.50
N LEU A 221 -58.48 -1.23 8.58
CA LEU A 221 -58.90 -0.90 9.94
C LEU A 221 -59.19 0.60 10.09
N GLU A 222 -58.31 1.47 9.62
CA GLU A 222 -58.52 2.93 9.61
C GLU A 222 -59.80 3.31 8.86
N GLY A 223 -60.09 2.65 7.73
CA GLY A 223 -61.34 2.81 6.99
C GLY A 223 -62.58 2.44 7.82
N THR A 224 -62.53 1.32 8.56
CA THR A 224 -63.64 0.92 9.44
C THR A 224 -63.84 1.89 10.61
N VAL A 225 -62.75 2.37 11.21
CA VAL A 225 -62.79 3.37 12.30
C VAL A 225 -63.37 4.69 11.79
N GLY A 226 -62.95 5.15 10.61
CA GLY A 226 -63.52 6.33 9.96
C GLY A 226 -65.02 6.17 9.68
N GLY A 227 -65.44 5.00 9.20
CA GLY A 227 -66.85 4.68 8.99
C GLY A 227 -67.68 4.75 10.28
N LEU A 228 -67.18 4.16 11.38
CA LEU A 228 -67.82 4.26 12.70
C LEU A 228 -67.89 5.70 13.20
N GLN A 229 -66.84 6.49 13.00
CA GLN A 229 -66.80 7.89 13.41
C GLN A 229 -67.85 8.73 12.64
N GLN A 230 -68.04 8.45 11.35
CA GLN A 230 -69.06 9.11 10.53
C GLN A 230 -70.48 8.70 10.93
N GLN A 231 -70.71 7.42 11.27
CA GLN A 231 -71.99 6.95 11.81
C GLN A 231 -72.34 7.65 13.13
N ILE A 232 -71.38 7.75 14.05
CA ILE A 232 -71.57 8.48 15.32
C ILE A 232 -71.90 9.94 15.05
N ALA A 233 -71.18 10.60 14.14
CA ALA A 233 -71.46 11.99 13.78
C ALA A 233 -72.89 12.17 13.23
N GLN A 234 -73.38 11.26 12.39
CA GLN A 234 -74.75 11.27 11.88
C GLN A 234 -75.78 11.11 13.00
N ILE A 235 -75.58 10.16 13.91
CA ILE A 235 -76.47 9.94 15.06
C ILE A 235 -76.52 11.19 15.95
N VAL A 236 -75.37 11.80 16.24
CA VAL A 236 -75.30 13.03 17.04
C VAL A 236 -76.05 14.19 16.35
N GLN A 237 -75.94 14.32 15.03
CA GLN A 237 -76.68 15.32 14.27
C GLN A 237 -78.20 15.09 14.33
N LEU A 238 -78.67 13.84 14.21
CA LEU A 238 -80.09 13.49 14.34
C LEU A 238 -80.62 13.81 15.74
N LEU A 239 -79.86 13.46 16.79
CA LEU A 239 -80.21 13.78 18.17
C LEU A 239 -80.31 15.30 18.40
N ARG A 240 -79.37 16.09 17.85
CA ARG A 240 -79.43 17.56 17.91
C ARG A 240 -80.66 18.14 17.20
N LYS A 241 -81.01 17.63 16.01
CA LYS A 241 -82.21 18.05 15.27
C LYS A 241 -83.49 17.74 16.05
N ARG A 242 -83.62 16.52 16.58
CA ARG A 242 -84.77 16.12 17.39
C ARG A 242 -84.94 16.98 18.65
N ARG A 243 -83.83 17.35 19.31
CA ARG A 243 -83.87 18.21 20.50
C ARG A 243 -84.28 19.66 20.20
N ARG A 244 -83.97 20.16 18.99
CA ARG A 244 -84.36 21.52 18.55
C ARG A 244 -85.84 21.63 18.14
N GLY A 245 -86.44 20.56 17.64
CA GLY A 245 -87.86 20.55 17.23
C GLY A 245 -88.87 20.35 18.36
N TRP A 246 -88.42 20.21 19.61
CA TRP A 246 -89.29 19.96 20.78
C TRP A 246 -89.45 21.19 21.70
N PHE A 247 -88.73 22.28 21.38
CA PHE A 247 -88.74 23.55 22.13
C PHE A 247 -89.43 24.68 21.37
N TRP A 248 -90.20 24.35 20.33
CA TRP A 248 -91.09 25.25 19.58
C TRP A 248 -92.45 24.60 19.42
#